data_AF-A0AA36NIX6-F1
#
_entry.id   AF-A0AA36NIX6-F1
#
_cell.length_a   1.000
_cell.length_b   1.000
_cell.length_c   1.000
_cell.angle_alpha   90.00
_cell.angle_beta   90.00
_cell.angle_gamma   90.00
#
_symmetry.space_group_name_H-M   'P 1'
#
loop_
_entity.id
_entity.type
_entity.pdbx_description
1 polymer ?
#
loop_
_entity_poly.entity_id
_entity_poly.type
_entity_poly.pdbx_seq_one_letter_code
_entity_poly.pdbx_strand_id
1 'polypeptide(L)'
;MRKLHPDKALAFAVKPCTVMELCSDLFGKVANTDGVERTITLIREAKDLCEKSFSRVVAPAPPRGLRYEVVESEVGRRRYRLRWLPPEGTASAPVCRYLVAALDPAYGKALTITILEPDYSEELKRFVSVDELTSFVLAEEDLQKMPSLWKQPTATVQVAAANEAGQSSWTKLEIWIAGTRSPASTPSSPSTSTSSESEASSPSQCSHGSFDSEIQRRSGRELQEWLQGQLKVSLMSWLKTLHLPTKGTKQELIERILDVMGVANRELPRRHDH
;
A
#
# COMPACT_ATOMS: atom_id res chain seq x y z
N MET A 1 2.59 35.58 44.84
CA MET A 1 1.47 34.68 45.12
C MET A 1 0.31 35.02 44.18
N ARG A 2 0.13 34.27 43.09
CA ARG A 2 -0.98 34.48 42.13
C ARG A 2 -2.07 33.45 42.44
N LYS A 3 -3.27 33.93 42.72
CA LYS A 3 -4.47 33.13 42.98
C LYS A 3 -4.88 32.43 41.67
N LEU A 4 -4.91 31.11 41.68
CA LEU A 4 -5.48 30.29 40.60
C LEU A 4 -7.01 30.31 40.73
N HIS A 5 -7.68 30.67 39.64
CA HIS A 5 -9.13 30.63 39.49
C HIS A 5 -9.60 29.18 39.29
N PRO A 6 -10.67 28.72 39.96
CA PRO A 6 -11.28 27.43 39.67
C PRO A 6 -12.09 27.54 38.38
N ASP A 7 -11.58 26.96 37.30
CA ASP A 7 -12.28 26.87 36.04
C ASP A 7 -13.48 25.93 36.15
N LYS A 8 -14.60 26.41 35.60
CA LYS A 8 -15.90 25.76 35.60
C LYS A 8 -15.85 24.47 34.78
N ALA A 9 -15.87 23.32 35.45
CA ALA A 9 -16.15 22.05 34.81
C ALA A 9 -17.61 22.04 34.32
N LEU A 10 -17.82 22.34 33.03
CA LEU A 10 -19.07 22.05 32.34
C LEU A 10 -19.18 20.54 32.18
N ALA A 11 -19.81 19.91 33.17
CA ALA A 11 -20.24 18.53 33.09
C ALA A 11 -21.32 18.41 32.00
N PHE A 12 -20.94 17.99 30.79
CA PHE A 12 -21.88 17.49 29.81
C PHE A 12 -22.44 16.17 30.35
N ALA A 13 -23.62 16.25 30.96
CA ALA A 13 -24.41 15.08 31.30
C ALA A 13 -24.86 14.40 30.01
N VAL A 14 -24.01 13.55 29.45
CA VAL A 14 -24.41 12.57 28.45
C VAL A 14 -25.32 11.60 29.19
N LYS A 15 -26.64 11.73 29.01
CA LYS A 15 -27.61 10.75 29.49
C LYS A 15 -27.17 9.39 28.91
N PRO A 16 -26.85 8.38 29.74
CA PRO A 16 -26.64 7.05 29.23
C PRO A 16 -27.97 6.59 28.61
N CYS A 17 -28.01 6.51 27.28
CA CYS A 17 -29.06 5.75 26.61
C CYS A 17 -28.85 4.30 27.02
N THR A 18 -29.69 3.82 27.95
CA THR A 18 -29.74 2.44 28.40
C THR A 18 -30.21 1.57 27.24
N VAL A 19 -29.27 1.11 26.39
CA VAL A 19 -29.52 0.18 25.27
C VAL A 19 -29.92 -1.23 25.76
N MET A 20 -29.95 -1.46 27.07
CA MET A 20 -30.16 -2.78 27.66
C MET A 20 -31.62 -3.19 27.89
N GLU A 21 -32.59 -2.30 27.71
CA GLU A 21 -34.00 -2.57 28.06
C GLU A 21 -34.91 -3.03 26.90
N LEU A 22 -34.33 -3.35 25.72
CA LEU A 22 -35.09 -3.82 24.54
C LEU A 22 -34.83 -5.29 24.16
N CYS A 23 -34.02 -6.04 24.90
CA CYS A 23 -33.65 -7.42 24.52
C CYS A 23 -34.39 -8.55 25.26
N SER A 24 -35.17 -8.25 26.30
CA SER A 24 -35.73 -9.32 27.15
C SER A 24 -37.06 -9.92 26.65
N ASP A 25 -37.81 -9.20 25.81
CA ASP A 25 -39.15 -9.64 25.38
C ASP A 25 -39.16 -10.46 24.08
N LEU A 26 -38.00 -10.71 23.46
CA LEU A 26 -37.91 -11.43 22.17
C LEU A 26 -37.62 -12.93 22.26
N PHE A 27 -37.45 -13.50 23.47
CA PHE A 27 -37.10 -14.93 23.61
C PHE A 27 -38.31 -15.90 23.69
N GLY A 28 -39.53 -15.38 23.58
CA GLY A 28 -40.75 -16.18 23.55
C GLY A 28 -41.15 -16.58 22.14
N LYS A 29 -40.62 -17.71 21.64
CA LYS A 29 -41.24 -18.57 20.60
C LYS A 29 -41.17 -18.08 19.14
N VAL A 30 -40.01 -18.24 18.49
CA VAL A 30 -39.91 -18.11 17.02
C VAL A 30 -39.02 -19.23 16.43
N ALA A 31 -39.65 -20.25 15.85
CA ALA A 31 -39.02 -21.25 14.98
C ALA A 31 -38.83 -20.69 13.56
N ASN A 32 -38.25 -19.50 13.44
CA ASN A 32 -37.94 -18.82 12.18
C ASN A 32 -36.51 -18.27 12.26
N THR A 33 -35.54 -19.15 12.03
CA THR A 33 -34.11 -18.87 12.10
C THR A 33 -33.68 -17.77 11.13
N ASP A 34 -34.30 -17.70 9.96
CA ASP A 34 -33.99 -16.72 8.92
C ASP A 34 -34.32 -15.28 9.36
N GLY A 35 -35.37 -15.11 10.17
CA GLY A 35 -35.73 -13.80 10.75
C GLY A 35 -34.71 -13.33 11.78
N VAL A 36 -34.18 -14.26 12.57
CA VAL A 36 -33.17 -13.97 13.60
C VAL A 36 -31.84 -13.57 12.96
N GLU A 37 -31.37 -14.29 11.94
CA GLU A 37 -30.11 -13.96 11.24
C GLU A 37 -30.15 -12.59 10.57
N ARG A 38 -31.27 -12.25 9.90
CA ARG A 38 -31.45 -10.91 9.32
C ARG A 38 -31.46 -9.82 10.39
N THR A 39 -32.14 -10.06 11.50
CA THR A 39 -32.20 -9.10 12.62
C THR A 39 -30.81 -8.89 13.24
N ILE A 40 -30.04 -9.95 13.45
CA ILE A 40 -28.65 -9.86 13.94
C ILE A 40 -27.78 -9.06 12.97
N THR A 41 -27.94 -9.30 11.66
CA THR A 41 -27.20 -8.57 10.63
C THR A 41 -27.52 -7.07 10.67
N LEU A 42 -28.79 -6.70 10.76
CA LEU A 42 -29.23 -5.30 10.86
C LEU A 42 -28.74 -4.63 12.15
N ILE A 43 -28.75 -5.35 13.28
CA ILE A 43 -28.25 -4.81 14.56
C ILE A 43 -26.74 -4.56 14.48
N ARG A 44 -25.97 -5.47 13.87
CA ARG A 44 -24.52 -5.29 13.68
C ARG A 44 -24.23 -4.09 12.78
N GLU A 45 -24.92 -3.97 11.65
CA GLU A 45 -24.76 -2.84 10.74
C GLU A 45 -25.11 -1.50 11.42
N ALA A 46 -26.20 -1.44 12.17
CA ALA A 46 -26.60 -0.25 12.91
C ALA A 46 -25.60 0.12 14.02
N LYS A 47 -25.06 -0.89 14.74
CA LYS A 47 -24.02 -0.70 15.75
C LYS A 47 -22.75 -0.13 15.11
N ASP A 48 -22.30 -0.71 14.01
CA ASP A 48 -21.09 -0.28 13.29
C ASP A 48 -21.23 1.16 12.79
N LEU A 49 -22.39 1.52 12.26
CA LEU A 49 -22.69 2.90 11.84
C LEU A 49 -22.71 3.88 13.01
N CYS A 50 -23.25 3.48 14.16
CA CYS A 50 -23.26 4.30 15.37
C CYS A 50 -21.84 4.47 15.91
N GLU A 51 -21.09 3.39 16.08
CA GLU A 51 -19.69 3.43 16.55
C GLU A 51 -18.85 4.32 15.65
N LYS A 52 -19.00 4.21 14.32
CA LYS A 52 -18.32 5.07 13.36
C LYS A 52 -18.78 6.54 13.37
N SER A 53 -20.03 6.79 13.75
CA SER A 53 -20.56 8.16 13.89
C SER A 53 -20.16 8.82 15.21
N PHE A 54 -19.96 8.03 16.27
CA PHE A 54 -19.52 8.50 17.58
C PHE A 54 -18.00 8.56 17.72
N SER A 55 -17.26 7.73 16.99
CA SER A 55 -15.82 7.83 16.89
C SER A 55 -15.47 9.08 16.07
N ARG A 56 -15.25 10.21 16.76
CA ARG A 56 -14.60 11.39 16.18
C ARG A 56 -13.12 11.14 15.86
N VAL A 57 -12.77 9.88 15.60
CA VAL A 57 -11.42 9.42 15.33
C VAL A 57 -11.09 9.82 13.91
N VAL A 58 -9.99 10.54 13.75
CA VAL A 58 -9.46 10.95 12.46
C VAL A 58 -8.18 10.18 12.18
N ALA A 59 -7.81 10.07 10.91
CA ALA A 59 -6.54 9.47 10.53
C ALA A 59 -5.37 10.23 11.21
N PRO A 60 -4.31 9.53 11.63
CA PRO A 60 -3.19 10.16 12.31
C PRO A 60 -2.41 11.06 11.35
N ALA A 61 -1.65 12.00 11.94
CA ALA A 61 -0.65 12.75 11.20
C ALA A 61 0.52 11.83 10.76
N PRO A 62 1.34 12.24 9.77
CA PRO A 62 2.49 11.46 9.35
C PRO A 62 3.55 11.33 10.47
N PRO A 63 4.30 10.21 10.52
CA PRO A 63 5.46 10.06 11.40
C PRO A 63 6.50 11.18 11.17
N ARG A 64 7.29 11.50 12.19
CA ARG A 64 8.27 12.59 12.13
C ARG A 64 9.70 12.06 12.23
N GLY A 65 10.68 12.90 11.89
CA GLY A 65 12.10 12.60 12.16
C GLY A 65 12.61 11.28 11.56
N LEU A 66 12.05 10.86 10.42
CA LEU A 66 12.42 9.61 9.75
C LEU A 66 13.89 9.68 9.31
N ARG A 67 14.69 8.72 9.76
CA ARG A 67 16.13 8.60 9.50
C ARG A 67 16.54 7.12 9.43
N TYR A 68 17.74 6.86 8.92
CA TYR A 68 18.29 5.50 8.89
C TYR A 68 19.69 5.45 9.50
N GLU A 69 20.06 4.23 9.90
CA GLU A 69 21.39 3.83 10.35
C GLU A 69 21.80 2.59 9.55
N VAL A 70 23.05 2.56 9.07
CA VAL A 70 23.58 1.40 8.34
C VAL A 70 24.00 0.35 9.37
N VAL A 71 23.36 -0.82 9.32
CA VAL A 71 23.70 -1.96 10.20
C VAL A 71 24.70 -2.88 9.50
N GLU A 72 24.47 -3.15 8.20
CA GLU A 72 25.31 -4.02 7.38
C GLU A 72 25.32 -3.50 5.94
N SER A 73 26.49 -3.40 5.32
CA SER A 73 26.66 -2.82 3.97
C SER A 73 27.12 -3.83 2.90
N GLU A 74 27.36 -5.08 3.29
CA GLU A 74 27.78 -6.13 2.37
C GLU A 74 26.67 -6.49 1.39
N VAL A 75 26.99 -6.51 0.08
CA VAL A 75 26.02 -6.82 -0.98
C VAL A 75 25.42 -8.21 -0.76
N GLY A 76 24.09 -8.32 -0.81
CA GLY A 76 23.35 -9.55 -0.54
C GLY A 76 23.01 -9.75 0.95
N ARG A 77 23.59 -8.95 1.85
CA ARG A 77 23.32 -8.95 3.29
C ARG A 77 23.11 -7.54 3.84
N ARG A 78 22.77 -6.57 2.99
CA ARG A 78 22.63 -5.19 3.43
C ARG A 78 21.46 -5.06 4.41
N ARG A 79 21.67 -4.33 5.50
CA ARG A 79 20.66 -4.05 6.52
C ARG A 79 20.69 -2.59 6.93
N TYR A 80 19.52 -1.95 6.91
CA TYR A 80 19.35 -0.56 7.29
C TYR A 80 18.30 -0.47 8.39
N ARG A 81 18.66 0.10 9.54
CA ARG A 81 17.71 0.35 10.63
C ARG A 81 17.06 1.71 10.42
N LEU A 82 15.79 1.68 10.09
CA LEU A 82 14.92 2.84 10.04
C LEU A 82 14.52 3.23 11.47
N ARG A 83 14.48 4.53 11.75
CA ARG A 83 13.95 5.09 12.99
C ARG A 83 13.10 6.31 12.67
N TRP A 84 12.00 6.48 13.39
CA TRP A 84 11.15 7.66 13.31
C TRP A 84 10.69 8.07 14.70
N LEU A 85 10.00 9.21 14.76
CA LEU A 85 9.27 9.68 15.91
C LEU A 85 7.77 9.53 15.63
N PRO A 86 6.95 9.28 16.66
CA PRO A 86 5.51 9.25 16.48
C PRO A 86 5.00 10.62 15.96
N PRO A 87 3.84 10.63 15.28
CA PRO A 87 3.14 11.86 14.93
C PRO A 87 2.89 12.73 16.17
N GLU A 88 2.68 14.03 15.99
CA GLU A 88 2.22 14.86 17.11
C GLU A 88 0.82 14.37 17.53
N GLY A 89 0.76 13.75 18.71
CA GLY A 89 -0.43 13.08 19.19
C GLY A 89 -1.56 14.08 19.45
N THR A 90 -2.72 13.81 18.85
CA THR A 90 -4.00 14.36 19.29
C THR A 90 -4.85 13.22 19.81
N ALA A 91 -5.62 13.44 20.88
CA ALA A 91 -6.50 12.41 21.44
C ALA A 91 -7.54 11.89 20.42
N SER A 92 -7.84 12.69 19.39
CA SER A 92 -8.72 12.33 18.28
C SER A 92 -8.05 11.48 17.19
N ALA A 93 -6.73 11.27 17.23
CA ALA A 93 -6.01 10.56 16.18
C ALA A 93 -4.95 9.60 16.75
N PRO A 94 -5.35 8.63 17.61
CA PRO A 94 -4.44 7.63 18.13
C PRO A 94 -3.83 6.83 16.98
N VAL A 95 -2.56 6.48 17.09
CA VAL A 95 -1.90 5.57 16.14
C VAL A 95 -2.15 4.14 16.61
N CYS A 96 -2.60 3.27 15.71
CA CYS A 96 -2.75 1.85 16.01
C CYS A 96 -1.62 1.01 15.43
N ARG A 97 -1.04 1.44 14.29
CA ARG A 97 0.01 0.71 13.57
C ARG A 97 0.84 1.62 12.66
N TYR A 98 1.99 1.12 12.23
CA TYR A 98 2.79 1.75 11.18
C TYR A 98 2.86 0.87 9.93
N LEU A 99 2.85 1.50 8.76
CA LEU A 99 3.11 0.83 7.48
C LEU A 99 4.48 1.25 6.98
N VAL A 100 5.29 0.28 6.58
CA VAL A 100 6.60 0.52 5.95
C VAL A 100 6.54 0.03 4.52
N ALA A 101 6.91 0.88 3.58
CA ALA A 101 6.91 0.59 2.15
C ALA A 101 8.22 1.03 1.50
N ALA A 102 8.59 0.42 0.38
CA ALA A 102 9.70 0.86 -0.45
C ALA A 102 9.27 1.07 -1.89
N LEU A 103 9.88 2.05 -2.56
CA LEU A 103 9.65 2.33 -3.98
C LEU A 103 10.72 1.61 -4.80
N ASP A 104 10.30 0.57 -5.52
CA ASP A 104 11.14 -0.10 -6.50
C ASP A 104 10.88 0.51 -7.89
N PRO A 105 11.91 1.05 -8.58
CA PRO A 105 11.78 1.61 -9.92
C PRO A 105 11.16 0.65 -10.95
N ALA A 106 11.34 -0.67 -10.81
CA ALA A 106 10.76 -1.63 -11.74
C ALA A 106 9.23 -1.71 -11.65
N TYR A 107 8.65 -1.43 -10.48
CA TYR A 107 7.21 -1.48 -10.26
C TYR A 107 6.52 -0.13 -10.43
N GLY A 108 7.27 0.98 -10.36
CA GLY A 108 6.74 2.34 -10.49
C GLY A 108 5.81 2.79 -9.36
N LYS A 109 5.64 1.98 -8.31
CA LYS A 109 4.82 2.28 -7.13
C LYS A 109 5.46 1.76 -5.85
N ALA A 110 5.13 2.38 -4.73
CA ALA A 110 5.56 1.90 -3.42
C ALA A 110 4.89 0.55 -3.11
N LEU A 111 5.68 -0.42 -2.67
CA LEU A 111 5.21 -1.72 -2.23
C LEU A 111 5.33 -1.79 -0.71
N THR A 112 4.23 -2.15 -0.03
CA THR A 112 4.24 -2.38 1.41
C THR A 112 5.11 -3.58 1.74
N ILE A 113 6.13 -3.34 2.55
CA ILE A 113 7.07 -4.36 3.03
C ILE A 113 6.48 -5.04 4.25
N THR A 114 6.04 -4.25 5.23
CA THR A 114 5.52 -4.76 6.49
C THR A 114 4.52 -3.79 7.12
N ILE A 115 3.72 -4.33 8.05
CA ILE A 115 2.81 -3.62 8.92
C ILE A 115 3.23 -3.92 10.35
N LEU A 116 3.54 -2.87 11.11
CA LEU A 116 3.97 -2.96 12.50
C LEU A 116 2.77 -2.68 13.40
N GLU A 117 2.21 -3.74 13.98
CA GLU A 117 1.10 -3.69 14.92
C GLU A 117 1.60 -4.04 16.33
N PRO A 118 0.98 -3.48 17.40
CA PRO A 118 1.28 -3.87 18.78
C PRO A 118 1.08 -5.36 18.98
N ASP A 119 2.10 -6.03 19.51
CA ASP A 119 2.10 -7.48 19.69
C ASP A 119 2.82 -7.87 20.99
N TYR A 120 2.58 -9.10 21.46
CA TYR A 120 3.26 -9.67 22.61
C TYR A 120 4.66 -10.16 22.20
N SER A 121 5.69 -9.55 22.77
CA SER A 121 7.06 -10.02 22.60
C SER A 121 7.37 -11.10 23.64
N GLU A 122 7.55 -12.34 23.18
CA GLU A 122 7.94 -13.45 24.05
C GLU A 122 9.32 -13.23 24.71
N GLU A 123 10.25 -12.63 23.98
CA GLU A 123 11.61 -12.33 24.46
C GLU A 123 11.58 -11.35 25.65
N LEU A 124 10.75 -10.31 25.55
CA LEU A 124 10.59 -9.31 26.61
C LEU A 124 9.52 -9.71 27.64
N LYS A 125 8.77 -10.79 27.40
CA LYS A 125 7.63 -11.26 28.19
C LYS A 125 6.61 -10.15 28.50
N ARG A 126 6.38 -9.26 27.53
CA ARG A 126 5.43 -8.16 27.66
C ARG A 126 4.86 -7.73 26.32
N PHE A 127 3.74 -7.05 26.38
CA PHE A 127 3.15 -6.38 25.23
C PHE A 127 4.02 -5.17 24.81
N VAL A 128 4.35 -5.10 23.53
CA VAL A 128 5.06 -3.97 22.93
C VAL A 128 4.02 -3.00 22.39
N SER A 129 4.01 -1.80 22.93
CA SER A 129 3.04 -0.76 22.55
C SER A 129 3.41 -0.11 21.21
N VAL A 130 2.44 0.55 20.57
CA VAL A 130 2.66 1.26 19.30
C VAL A 130 3.75 2.33 19.39
N ASP A 131 3.91 2.99 20.56
CA ASP A 131 4.91 4.02 20.78
C ASP A 131 6.35 3.45 20.80
N GLU A 132 6.48 2.15 21.04
CA GLU A 132 7.76 1.43 20.99
C GLU A 132 8.08 0.91 19.58
N LEU A 133 7.08 0.85 18.68
CA LEU A 133 7.22 0.42 17.29
C LEU A 133 7.75 1.53 16.38
N THR A 134 8.76 2.28 16.83
CA THR A 134 9.32 3.43 16.10
C THR A 134 10.63 3.11 15.38
N SER A 135 10.89 1.83 15.13
CA SER A 135 12.04 1.36 14.36
C SER A 135 11.75 0.07 13.59
N PHE A 136 12.43 -0.10 12.47
CA PHE A 136 12.33 -1.30 11.62
C PHE A 136 13.66 -1.57 10.94
N VAL A 137 14.03 -2.84 10.78
CA VAL A 137 15.23 -3.23 10.05
C VAL A 137 14.84 -3.67 8.64
N LEU A 138 15.27 -2.89 7.66
CA LEU A 138 15.14 -3.20 6.25
C LEU A 138 16.31 -4.09 5.82
N ALA A 139 16.08 -5.38 5.62
CA ALA A 139 17.09 -6.32 5.16
C ALA A 139 16.93 -6.65 3.68
N GLU A 140 18.05 -6.69 2.94
CA GLU A 140 18.10 -7.09 1.53
C GLU A 140 17.58 -8.52 1.32
N GLU A 141 17.89 -9.41 2.27
CA GLU A 141 17.47 -10.80 2.23
C GLU A 141 15.95 -10.98 2.27
N ASP A 142 15.22 -10.11 2.96
CA ASP A 142 13.76 -10.16 3.08
C ASP A 142 13.06 -9.61 1.82
N LEU A 143 13.77 -8.80 1.03
CA LEU A 143 13.25 -8.09 -0.13
C LEU A 143 13.65 -8.73 -1.47
N GLN A 144 13.73 -10.06 -1.54
CA GLN A 144 14.03 -10.80 -2.79
C GLN A 144 13.07 -10.48 -3.94
N LYS A 145 11.84 -10.04 -3.62
CA LYS A 145 10.83 -9.64 -4.61
C LYS A 145 11.11 -8.28 -5.27
N MET A 146 12.07 -7.51 -4.74
CA MET A 146 12.42 -6.16 -5.22
C MET A 146 13.94 -6.04 -5.49
N PRO A 147 14.52 -6.88 -6.37
CA PRO A 147 15.97 -6.89 -6.58
C PRO A 147 16.49 -5.61 -7.25
N SER A 148 15.64 -4.87 -7.99
CA SER A 148 16.01 -3.61 -8.63
C SER A 148 16.19 -2.47 -7.63
N LEU A 149 15.54 -2.53 -6.46
CA LEU A 149 15.74 -1.58 -5.36
C LEU A 149 17.22 -1.50 -4.96
N TRP A 150 17.91 -2.64 -4.90
CA TRP A 150 19.29 -2.79 -4.42
C TRP A 150 20.37 -2.53 -5.48
N LYS A 151 19.97 -2.37 -6.74
CA LYS A 151 20.85 -2.03 -7.86
C LYS A 151 21.02 -0.52 -8.03
N GLN A 152 20.15 0.27 -7.39
CA GLN A 152 20.21 1.73 -7.44
C GLN A 152 21.26 2.26 -6.45
N PRO A 153 21.80 3.47 -6.70
CA PRO A 153 22.64 4.16 -5.72
C PRO A 153 21.84 4.58 -4.48
N THR A 154 20.53 4.77 -4.63
CA THR A 154 19.62 5.13 -3.54
C THR A 154 18.34 4.30 -3.57
N ALA A 155 17.80 4.01 -2.38
CA ALA A 155 16.46 3.45 -2.21
C ALA A 155 15.55 4.47 -1.53
N THR A 156 14.32 4.59 -2.04
CA THR A 156 13.30 5.41 -1.38
C THR A 156 12.41 4.52 -0.52
N VAL A 157 12.39 4.80 0.77
CA VAL A 157 11.56 4.12 1.77
C VAL A 157 10.53 5.09 2.31
N GLN A 158 9.35 4.58 2.68
CA GLN A 158 8.21 5.37 3.12
C GLN A 158 7.62 4.76 4.38
N VAL A 159 7.23 5.61 5.32
CA VAL A 159 6.54 5.20 6.55
C VAL A 159 5.27 6.02 6.72
N ALA A 160 4.17 5.37 7.07
CA ALA A 160 2.90 6.01 7.40
C ALA A 160 2.38 5.48 8.74
N ALA A 161 1.66 6.32 9.48
CA ALA A 161 0.90 5.93 10.65
C ALA A 161 -0.53 5.58 10.21
N ALA A 162 -1.19 4.65 10.89
CA ALA A 162 -2.58 4.31 10.61
C ALA A 162 -3.36 3.95 11.87
N ASN A 163 -4.67 4.15 11.79
CA ASN A 163 -5.66 3.72 12.77
C ASN A 163 -6.93 3.22 12.06
N GLU A 164 -8.01 3.04 12.81
CA GLU A 164 -9.31 2.60 12.27
C GLU A 164 -9.96 3.61 11.32
N ALA A 165 -9.67 4.90 11.48
CA ALA A 165 -10.22 5.96 10.64
C ALA A 165 -9.47 6.11 9.31
N GLY A 166 -8.21 5.65 9.25
CA GLY A 166 -7.45 5.60 8.00
C GLY A 166 -5.95 5.67 8.19
N GLN A 167 -5.27 6.05 7.12
CA GLN A 167 -3.82 6.16 7.03
C GLN A 167 -3.40 7.62 6.87
N SER A 168 -2.30 7.99 7.52
CA SER A 168 -1.62 9.26 7.28
C SER A 168 -1.03 9.35 5.87
N SER A 169 -0.57 10.55 5.50
CA SER A 169 0.35 10.71 4.39
C SER A 169 1.67 9.96 4.63
N TRP A 170 2.39 9.64 3.55
CA TRP A 170 3.68 8.96 3.60
C TRP A 170 4.81 9.92 3.93
N THR A 171 5.63 9.56 4.92
CA THR A 171 6.92 10.21 5.18
C THR A 171 7.99 9.47 4.40
N LYS A 172 8.72 10.17 3.53
CA LYS A 172 9.71 9.58 2.62
C LYS A 172 11.12 9.75 3.18
N LEU A 173 11.96 8.75 2.95
CA LEU A 173 13.38 8.74 3.28
C LEU A 173 14.17 8.14 2.13
N GLU A 174 15.22 8.83 1.71
CA GLU A 174 16.18 8.32 0.73
C GLU A 174 17.37 7.71 1.46
N ILE A 175 17.65 6.44 1.17
CA ILE A 175 18.73 5.66 1.76
C ILE A 175 19.81 5.49 0.71
N TRP A 176 21.03 5.88 1.04
CA TRP A 176 22.17 5.64 0.16
C TRP A 176 22.63 4.19 0.26
N ILE A 177 22.42 3.43 -0.81
CA ILE A 177 22.86 2.04 -0.95
C ILE A 177 24.26 2.07 -1.57
N ALA A 178 25.24 2.45 -0.76
CA ALA A 178 26.62 2.52 -1.23
C ALA A 178 27.17 1.11 -1.53
N GLY A 179 27.23 0.76 -2.82
CA GLY A 179 27.95 -0.42 -3.34
C GLY A 179 29.02 -0.07 -4.39
N THR A 180 29.05 1.18 -4.83
CA THR A 180 30.00 1.69 -5.83
C THR A 180 30.44 3.10 -5.43
N ARG A 181 31.16 3.21 -4.30
CA ARG A 181 32.12 4.32 -4.20
C ARG A 181 33.21 4.03 -5.23
N SER A 182 33.06 4.55 -6.44
CA SER A 182 34.23 4.84 -7.25
C SER A 182 34.99 5.94 -6.49
N PRO A 183 36.19 5.68 -5.98
CA PRO A 183 36.93 6.70 -5.25
C PRO A 183 37.30 7.85 -6.20
N ALA A 184 37.02 9.07 -5.75
CA ALA A 184 37.55 10.33 -6.26
C ALA A 184 37.10 10.81 -7.65
N SER A 185 36.02 11.58 -7.67
CA SER A 185 35.97 12.79 -8.50
C SER A 185 35.50 13.97 -7.63
N THR A 186 36.47 14.80 -7.26
CA THR A 186 36.29 16.10 -6.63
C THR A 186 35.32 16.96 -7.44
N PRO A 187 34.21 17.45 -6.86
CA PRO A 187 33.31 18.35 -7.57
C PRO A 187 33.85 19.79 -7.50
N SER A 188 34.32 20.30 -8.63
CA SER A 188 34.50 21.72 -8.89
C SER A 188 33.14 22.40 -9.01
N SER A 189 32.91 23.42 -8.18
CA SER A 189 31.68 24.22 -8.11
C SER A 189 31.32 24.89 -9.44
N PRO A 190 30.02 25.02 -9.75
CA PRO A 190 29.54 26.30 -10.25
C PRO A 190 28.23 26.78 -9.60
N SER A 191 28.03 28.07 -9.81
CA SER A 191 27.23 29.05 -9.10
C SER A 191 25.72 29.07 -9.39
N THR A 192 24.99 29.43 -8.33
CA THR A 192 23.76 30.22 -8.19
C THR A 192 23.02 30.69 -9.46
N SER A 193 21.78 30.24 -9.62
CA SER A 193 20.64 31.02 -10.15
C SER A 193 19.33 30.27 -9.80
N THR A 194 18.47 30.85 -8.95
CA THR A 194 17.33 31.75 -9.24
C THR A 194 16.03 30.98 -9.54
N SER A 195 15.08 31.21 -8.64
CA SER A 195 13.67 30.80 -8.52
C SER A 195 12.82 30.79 -9.78
N SER A 196 11.85 29.87 -9.84
CA SER A 196 10.49 30.11 -10.36
C SER A 196 9.49 29.04 -9.87
N GLU A 197 8.41 29.53 -9.27
CA GLU A 197 7.14 28.84 -9.00
C GLU A 197 6.44 28.44 -10.31
N SER A 198 5.67 27.35 -10.29
CA SER A 198 4.24 27.29 -10.71
C SER A 198 3.75 25.86 -11.01
N GLU A 199 2.73 25.47 -10.24
CA GLU A 199 1.43 24.87 -10.62
C GLU A 199 1.25 23.60 -11.48
N ALA A 200 0.19 22.89 -11.09
CA ALA A 200 -0.67 21.95 -11.83
C ALA A 200 -0.16 20.50 -12.04
N SER A 201 -0.54 19.66 -11.08
CA SER A 201 -0.49 18.20 -11.17
C SER A 201 -1.46 17.68 -12.24
N SER A 202 -0.92 17.15 -13.32
CA SER A 202 -1.64 16.34 -14.30
C SER A 202 -2.00 14.95 -13.72
N PRO A 203 -3.14 14.35 -14.09
CA PRO A 203 -3.51 13.02 -13.63
C PRO A 203 -2.54 11.98 -14.18
N SER A 204 -2.01 11.18 -13.27
CA SER A 204 -1.06 10.09 -13.45
C SER A 204 -1.54 9.09 -14.51
N GLN A 205 -0.89 9.11 -15.67
CA GLN A 205 -0.95 8.04 -16.66
C GLN A 205 -0.37 6.76 -16.04
N CYS A 206 -1.22 5.77 -15.79
CA CYS A 206 -0.82 4.43 -15.40
C CYS A 206 0.20 3.88 -16.41
N SER A 207 1.34 3.40 -15.90
CA SER A 207 2.50 2.93 -16.65
C SER A 207 2.14 1.81 -17.64
N HIS A 208 1.88 2.21 -18.90
CA HIS A 208 1.58 1.32 -20.02
C HIS A 208 2.76 0.41 -20.41
N GLY A 209 3.98 0.75 -19.98
CA GLY A 209 5.21 0.10 -20.45
C GLY A 209 5.40 -1.37 -20.04
N SER A 210 4.85 -1.82 -18.90
CA SER A 210 5.10 -3.20 -18.45
C SER A 210 4.42 -4.26 -19.32
N PHE A 211 3.31 -3.93 -19.97
CA PHE A 211 2.54 -4.89 -20.75
C PHE A 211 3.09 -5.02 -22.19
N ASP A 212 3.48 -3.90 -22.79
CA ASP A 212 4.07 -3.84 -24.14
C ASP A 212 5.38 -4.64 -24.22
N SER A 213 6.29 -4.44 -23.25
CA SER A 213 7.57 -5.15 -23.23
C SER A 213 7.41 -6.66 -23.07
N GLU A 214 6.39 -7.11 -22.33
CA GLU A 214 6.15 -8.53 -22.09
C GLU A 214 5.54 -9.22 -23.31
N ILE A 215 4.64 -8.54 -24.04
CA ILE A 215 4.09 -9.00 -25.32
C ILE A 215 5.19 -9.15 -26.37
N GLN A 216 6.10 -8.19 -26.46
CA GLN A 216 7.21 -8.24 -27.44
C GLN A 216 8.22 -9.34 -27.13
N ARG A 217 8.38 -9.69 -25.86
CA ARG A 217 9.35 -10.71 -25.41
C ARG A 217 8.91 -12.14 -25.71
N ARG A 218 7.60 -12.41 -25.76
CA ARG A 218 7.03 -13.75 -25.90
C ARG A 218 6.58 -14.02 -27.33
N SER A 219 6.58 -15.28 -27.75
CA SER A 219 6.07 -15.69 -29.06
C SER A 219 5.39 -17.05 -29.01
N GLY A 220 4.58 -17.38 -30.02
CA GLY A 220 3.96 -18.69 -30.15
C GLY A 220 3.00 -19.06 -29.00
N ARG A 221 3.07 -20.30 -28.54
CA ARG A 221 2.21 -20.85 -27.47
C ARG A 221 2.44 -20.17 -26.11
N GLU A 222 3.69 -19.79 -25.81
CA GLU A 222 4.03 -19.14 -24.54
C GLU A 222 3.34 -17.77 -24.39
N LEU A 223 3.18 -17.04 -25.48
CA LEU A 223 2.43 -15.79 -25.51
C LEU A 223 0.94 -16.04 -25.24
N GLN A 224 0.36 -17.08 -25.87
CA GLN A 224 -1.04 -17.43 -25.69
C GLN A 224 -1.37 -17.82 -24.24
N GLU A 225 -0.58 -18.69 -23.63
CA GLU A 225 -0.76 -19.10 -22.22
C GLU A 225 -0.64 -17.91 -21.27
N TRP A 226 0.33 -17.04 -21.52
CA TRP A 226 0.49 -15.82 -20.73
C TRP A 226 -0.71 -14.88 -20.86
N LEU A 227 -1.21 -14.65 -22.08
CA LEU A 227 -2.40 -13.83 -22.34
C LEU A 227 -3.65 -14.40 -21.66
N GLN A 228 -3.77 -15.73 -21.57
CA GLN A 228 -4.86 -16.38 -20.81
C GLN A 228 -4.80 -16.08 -19.31
N GLY A 229 -3.62 -15.80 -18.74
CA GLY A 229 -3.44 -15.35 -17.36
C GLY A 229 -3.76 -13.88 -17.12
N GLN A 230 -3.81 -13.04 -18.17
CA GLN A 230 -4.01 -11.60 -18.03
C GLN A 230 -5.47 -11.22 -17.80
N LEU A 231 -5.71 -10.10 -17.11
CA LEU A 231 -7.06 -9.56 -16.93
C LEU A 231 -7.61 -9.01 -18.26
N LYS A 232 -8.93 -9.18 -18.49
CA LYS A 232 -9.60 -8.69 -19.71
C LYS A 232 -9.38 -7.18 -19.92
N VAL A 233 -9.38 -6.40 -18.84
CA VAL A 233 -9.18 -4.95 -18.89
C VAL A 233 -7.80 -4.58 -19.44
N SER A 234 -6.75 -5.34 -19.10
CA SER A 234 -5.40 -5.13 -19.63
C SER A 234 -5.33 -5.39 -21.14
N LEU A 235 -5.97 -6.47 -21.60
CA LEU A 235 -6.07 -6.81 -23.03
C LEU A 235 -6.79 -5.71 -23.83
N MET A 236 -7.91 -5.20 -23.29
CA MET A 236 -8.66 -4.10 -23.92
C MET A 236 -7.85 -2.81 -23.94
N SER A 237 -7.13 -2.49 -22.86
CA SER A 237 -6.28 -1.29 -22.80
C SER A 237 -5.18 -1.32 -23.85
N TRP A 238 -4.55 -2.49 -24.03
CA TRP A 238 -3.53 -2.68 -25.05
C TRP A 238 -4.08 -2.63 -26.48
N LEU A 239 -5.20 -3.30 -26.77
CA LEU A 239 -5.84 -3.19 -28.09
C LEU A 239 -6.26 -1.75 -28.42
N LYS A 240 -6.64 -0.98 -27.40
CA LYS A 240 -7.00 0.44 -27.57
C LYS A 240 -5.80 1.30 -27.99
N THR A 241 -4.58 1.03 -27.53
CA THR A 241 -3.39 1.77 -27.99
C THR A 241 -3.11 1.52 -29.46
N LEU A 242 -3.41 0.31 -29.94
CA LEU A 242 -3.34 -0.05 -31.36
C LEU A 242 -4.58 0.33 -32.19
N HIS A 243 -5.55 1.03 -31.57
CA HIS A 243 -6.79 1.47 -32.24
C HIS A 243 -7.63 0.30 -32.79
N LEU A 244 -7.55 -0.86 -32.14
CA LEU A 244 -8.27 -2.08 -32.52
C LEU A 244 -9.60 -2.25 -31.76
N PRO A 245 -10.55 -3.04 -32.29
CA PRO A 245 -11.82 -3.32 -31.62
C PRO A 245 -11.65 -4.00 -30.24
N THR A 246 -12.24 -3.40 -29.20
CA THR A 246 -12.14 -3.87 -27.80
C THR A 246 -13.39 -4.63 -27.30
N LYS A 247 -14.43 -4.77 -28.12
CA LYS A 247 -15.64 -5.55 -27.77
C LYS A 247 -15.38 -7.04 -27.94
N GLY A 248 -16.02 -7.89 -27.12
CA GLY A 248 -15.95 -9.34 -27.26
C GLY A 248 -15.69 -10.11 -25.98
N THR A 249 -15.62 -11.43 -26.10
CA THR A 249 -15.16 -12.34 -25.04
C THR A 249 -13.64 -12.20 -24.84
N LYS A 250 -13.11 -12.66 -23.71
CA LYS A 250 -11.65 -12.62 -23.45
C LYS A 250 -10.87 -13.36 -24.53
N GLN A 251 -11.39 -14.50 -24.98
CA GLN A 251 -10.77 -15.35 -26.00
C GLN A 251 -10.64 -14.61 -27.34
N GLU A 252 -11.69 -13.92 -27.79
CA GLU A 252 -11.64 -13.10 -29.01
C GLU A 252 -10.61 -11.96 -28.91
N LEU A 253 -10.42 -11.36 -27.72
CA LEU A 253 -9.38 -10.35 -27.53
C LEU A 253 -7.98 -10.96 -27.68
N ILE A 254 -7.76 -12.15 -27.11
CA ILE A 254 -6.49 -12.88 -27.22
C ILE A 254 -6.19 -13.23 -28.67
N GLU A 255 -7.18 -13.75 -29.41
CA GLU A 255 -7.02 -14.10 -30.82
C GLU A 255 -6.63 -12.90 -31.68
N ARG A 256 -7.23 -11.72 -31.45
CA ARG A 256 -6.83 -10.48 -32.15
C ARG A 256 -5.41 -10.07 -31.83
N ILE A 257 -4.97 -10.20 -30.58
CA ILE A 257 -3.58 -9.90 -30.20
C ILE A 257 -2.63 -10.86 -30.93
N LEU A 258 -2.94 -12.16 -31.00
CA LEU A 258 -2.12 -13.15 -31.70
C LEU A 258 -2.08 -12.91 -33.22
N ASP A 259 -3.18 -12.46 -33.82
CA ASP A 259 -3.27 -12.10 -35.24
C ASP A 259 -2.38 -10.90 -35.58
N VAL A 260 -2.46 -9.83 -34.76
CA VAL A 260 -1.60 -8.63 -34.89
C VAL A 260 -0.12 -8.99 -34.76
N MET A 261 0.22 -9.93 -33.89
CA MET A 261 1.59 -10.40 -33.70
C MET A 261 2.06 -11.37 -34.78
N GLY A 262 1.22 -11.72 -35.76
CA GLY A 262 1.55 -12.64 -36.85
C GLY A 262 1.75 -14.09 -36.39
N VAL A 263 1.22 -14.45 -35.22
CA VAL A 263 1.36 -15.79 -34.63
C VAL A 263 0.25 -16.73 -35.12
N ALA A 264 -0.88 -16.18 -35.59
CA ALA A 264 -2.12 -16.92 -35.76
C ALA A 264 -2.15 -17.95 -36.91
N ASN A 265 -1.19 -18.01 -37.86
CA ASN A 265 -1.29 -18.97 -38.96
C ASN A 265 0.05 -19.37 -39.59
N ARG A 266 0.82 -20.20 -38.88
CA ARG A 266 1.75 -21.16 -39.52
C ARG A 266 1.33 -22.59 -39.22
N GLU A 267 0.04 -22.90 -39.35
CA GLU A 267 -0.35 -24.29 -39.56
C GLU A 267 0.26 -24.74 -40.89
N LEU A 268 1.36 -25.50 -40.78
CA LEU A 268 1.99 -26.19 -41.90
C LEU A 268 0.89 -26.92 -42.67
N PRO A 269 0.79 -26.75 -44.01
CA PRO A 269 -0.15 -27.50 -44.82
C PRO A 269 0.08 -28.98 -44.52
N ARG A 270 -0.93 -29.63 -43.94
CA ARG A 270 -0.93 -31.08 -43.70
C ARG A 270 -0.62 -31.72 -45.04
N ARG A 271 0.60 -32.27 -45.18
CA ARG A 271 0.95 -33.10 -46.33
C ARG A 271 -0.11 -34.19 -46.42
N HIS A 272 -0.95 -34.13 -47.44
CA HIS A 272 -1.70 -35.28 -47.88
C HIS A 272 -0.67 -36.25 -48.44
N ASP A 273 -0.26 -37.20 -47.60
CA ASP A 273 0.43 -38.39 -48.08
C ASP A 273 -0.59 -39.18 -48.92
N HIS A 274 -0.21 -39.38 -50.18
CA HIS A 274 -0.86 -40.23 -51.17
C HIS A 274 -0.68 -41.71 -50.85
#